data_AF-A0A424YGT1-F1
#
_entry.id   AF-A0A424YGT1-F1
#
_cell.length_a   1.000
_cell.length_b   1.000
_cell.length_c   1.000
_cell.angle_alpha   90.00
_cell.angle_beta   90.00
_cell.angle_gamma   90.00
#
_symmetry.space_group_name_H-M   'P 1'
#
loop_
_entity.id
_entity.type
_entity.pdbx_description
1 polymer ?
#
loop_
_entity_poly.entity_id
_entity_poly.type
_entity_poly.pdbx_seq_one_letter_code
_entity_poly.pdbx_strand_id
1 'polypeptide(L)'
;MSKNYIFLSLSLGTFFGWILSFPFNGPVLESFIISEGYNYSLGLIFIFFHALGFLLASTILKEKYWKTYMFLALGICMAVNISLFFLSENLWPAGMVLVGTASTLYVMGWAYPYINLIERGQRIRFMALSMIISNVIFVFFNLMSSYLNSQILLLVVLFPLLASLGVTCYLEEDFTPLAAEEASKIPGGLMFILGLFIFGMYINGGFMYSVVFPSFAQLEFFLYVKYLPYIIVLLILWHWGNKLPVNLMAYMGASMMGLAFISFALLYGTGEGFIITNILLESSFVFLDIFTWTVLGTVAFIYGGSFKFFGYGLFANVFAISVGNMMGNHLIYLGENYHMITALFAASAIFLTFLVLPWLGKHMERDFLREDSKALQPEMPSPLNQKKLEETSTNMIEFPQEDLLTAREKEVVELVLKGYTNKIIAQKLFISENTLKVHLRNIYKKIGVGHKRELMSMVLKK
;
A
#
# COMPACT_ATOMS: atom_id res chain seq x y z
N MET A 1 12.27 -4.04 14.11
CA MET A 1 10.84 -3.97 13.72
C MET A 1 10.03 -4.26 14.96
N SER A 2 8.93 -3.54 15.21
CA SER A 2 8.07 -3.84 16.36
C SER A 2 7.33 -5.17 16.16
N LYS A 3 6.77 -5.72 17.24
CA LYS A 3 5.88 -6.90 17.17
C LYS A 3 4.73 -6.65 16.18
N ASN A 4 4.02 -5.53 16.35
CA ASN A 4 2.86 -5.15 15.53
C ASN A 4 3.22 -5.02 14.04
N TYR A 5 4.42 -4.54 13.71
CA TYR A 5 4.91 -4.51 12.33
C TYR A 5 4.94 -5.91 11.69
N ILE A 6 5.48 -6.90 12.40
CA ILE A 6 5.65 -8.26 11.86
C ILE A 6 4.30 -8.97 11.75
N PHE A 7 3.50 -8.96 12.81
CA PHE A 7 2.18 -9.61 12.79
C PHE A 7 1.26 -9.00 11.74
N LEU A 8 1.22 -7.67 11.63
CA LEU A 8 0.37 -7.02 10.65
C LEU A 8 0.84 -7.29 9.20
N SER A 9 2.16 -7.40 8.99
CA SER A 9 2.72 -7.78 7.68
C SER A 9 2.33 -9.21 7.30
N LEU A 10 2.47 -10.16 8.24
CA LEU A 10 2.10 -11.57 8.07
C LEU A 10 0.60 -11.75 7.84
N SER A 11 -0.23 -10.99 8.55
CA SER A 11 -1.70 -11.04 8.44
C SER A 11 -2.14 -10.71 7.01
N LEU A 12 -1.65 -9.60 6.44
CA LEU A 12 -1.94 -9.25 5.05
C LEU A 12 -1.32 -10.25 4.09
N GLY A 13 -0.04 -10.57 4.27
CA GLY A 13 0.73 -11.39 3.34
C GLY A 13 0.16 -12.80 3.18
N THR A 14 -0.25 -13.44 4.29
CA THR A 14 -0.87 -14.78 4.25
C THR A 14 -2.28 -14.74 3.63
N PHE A 15 -3.06 -13.71 3.93
CA PHE A 15 -4.39 -13.55 3.34
C PHE A 15 -4.34 -13.25 1.83
N PHE A 16 -3.47 -12.35 1.38
CA PHE A 16 -3.23 -12.11 -0.04
C PHE A 16 -2.59 -13.32 -0.72
N GLY A 17 -1.72 -14.05 -0.02
CA GLY A 17 -1.21 -15.34 -0.51
C GLY A 17 -2.33 -16.30 -0.86
N TRP A 18 -3.39 -16.38 -0.03
CA TRP A 18 -4.59 -17.13 -0.36
C TRP A 18 -5.36 -16.54 -1.56
N ILE A 19 -5.64 -15.22 -1.56
CA ILE A 19 -6.38 -14.55 -2.65
C ILE A 19 -5.71 -14.81 -4.01
N LEU A 20 -4.40 -14.61 -4.09
CA LEU A 20 -3.62 -14.78 -5.32
C LEU A 20 -3.53 -16.25 -5.73
N SER A 21 -3.49 -17.18 -4.78
CA SER A 21 -3.35 -18.62 -5.07
C SER A 21 -4.65 -19.28 -5.50
N PHE A 22 -5.81 -18.81 -5.01
CA PHE A 22 -7.10 -19.40 -5.31
C PHE A 22 -8.05 -18.46 -6.05
N PRO A 23 -8.81 -17.55 -5.42
CA PRO A 23 -9.95 -17.02 -6.14
C PRO A 23 -9.58 -15.96 -7.21
N PHE A 24 -8.41 -15.31 -7.12
CA PHE A 24 -7.98 -14.27 -8.08
C PHE A 24 -7.22 -14.87 -9.28
N ASN A 25 -7.87 -15.71 -10.10
CA ASN A 25 -7.23 -16.44 -11.22
C ASN A 25 -5.91 -17.13 -10.79
N GLY A 26 -5.92 -17.72 -9.58
CA GLY A 26 -4.74 -18.34 -9.02
C GLY A 26 -4.52 -19.77 -9.54
N PRO A 27 -3.31 -20.32 -9.39
CA PRO A 27 -2.97 -21.67 -9.85
C PRO A 27 -3.89 -22.76 -9.29
N VAL A 28 -4.45 -22.58 -8.09
CA VAL A 28 -5.40 -23.55 -7.51
C VAL A 28 -6.71 -23.55 -8.27
N LEU A 29 -7.27 -22.37 -8.58
CA LEU A 29 -8.51 -22.26 -9.34
C LEU A 29 -8.29 -22.69 -10.80
N GLU A 30 -7.18 -22.30 -11.42
CA GLU A 30 -6.81 -22.73 -12.79
C GLU A 30 -6.69 -24.26 -12.88
N SER A 31 -6.02 -24.90 -11.92
CA SER A 31 -5.88 -26.37 -11.90
C SER A 31 -7.24 -27.08 -11.86
N PHE A 32 -8.22 -26.49 -11.16
CA PHE A 32 -9.56 -27.04 -11.03
C PHE A 32 -10.40 -26.84 -12.30
N ILE A 33 -10.32 -25.65 -12.90
CA ILE A 33 -10.99 -25.35 -14.18
C ILE A 33 -10.49 -26.30 -15.28
N ILE A 34 -9.18 -26.54 -15.33
CA ILE A 34 -8.56 -27.43 -16.32
C ILE A 34 -8.93 -28.90 -16.07
N SER A 35 -8.89 -29.38 -14.81
CA SER A 35 -9.16 -30.80 -14.51
C SER A 35 -10.61 -31.19 -14.78
N GLU A 36 -11.55 -30.30 -14.46
CA GLU A 36 -12.99 -30.59 -14.55
C GLU A 36 -13.64 -30.07 -15.85
N GLY A 37 -12.89 -29.36 -16.71
CA GLY A 37 -13.39 -28.87 -18.00
C GLY A 37 -14.42 -27.74 -17.89
N TYR A 38 -14.31 -26.88 -16.85
CA TYR A 38 -15.28 -25.82 -16.62
C TYR A 38 -15.17 -24.68 -17.62
N ASN A 39 -16.31 -24.20 -18.10
CA ASN A 39 -16.40 -23.12 -19.08
C ASN A 39 -16.90 -21.79 -18.47
N TYR A 40 -16.64 -21.58 -17.18
CA TYR A 40 -17.03 -20.36 -16.45
C TYR A 40 -15.81 -19.52 -16.10
N SER A 41 -15.92 -18.20 -16.23
CA SER A 41 -14.90 -17.25 -15.79
C SER A 41 -14.98 -16.99 -14.27
N LEU A 42 -14.86 -18.04 -13.46
CA LEU A 42 -15.03 -17.98 -12.01
C LEU A 42 -14.15 -16.91 -11.33
N GLY A 43 -12.91 -16.76 -11.78
CA GLY A 43 -12.03 -15.71 -11.26
C GLY A 43 -12.49 -14.31 -11.64
N LEU A 44 -13.10 -14.10 -12.82
CA LEU A 44 -13.72 -12.80 -13.16
C LEU A 44 -14.91 -12.48 -12.26
N ILE A 45 -15.74 -13.49 -11.93
CA ILE A 45 -16.83 -13.33 -10.97
C ILE A 45 -16.27 -12.87 -9.63
N PHE A 46 -15.25 -13.57 -9.12
CA PHE A 46 -14.59 -13.17 -7.88
C PHE A 46 -14.04 -11.73 -7.94
N ILE A 47 -13.24 -11.39 -8.95
CA ILE A 47 -12.60 -10.08 -9.12
C ILE A 47 -13.66 -8.96 -9.15
N PHE A 48 -14.74 -9.15 -9.91
CA PHE A 48 -15.81 -8.17 -10.02
C PHE A 48 -16.51 -7.93 -8.66
N PHE A 49 -16.89 -8.99 -7.96
CA PHE A 49 -17.55 -8.87 -6.65
C PHE A 49 -16.61 -8.44 -5.54
N HIS A 50 -15.31 -8.73 -5.66
CA HIS A 50 -14.27 -8.18 -4.79
C HIS A 50 -14.13 -6.66 -4.98
N ALA A 51 -14.13 -6.17 -6.22
CA ALA A 51 -14.15 -4.73 -6.48
C ALA A 51 -15.42 -4.09 -5.90
N LEU A 52 -16.61 -4.62 -6.22
CA LEU A 52 -17.88 -4.08 -5.73
C LEU A 52 -17.97 -4.09 -4.20
N GLY A 53 -17.43 -5.14 -3.56
CA GLY A 53 -17.36 -5.24 -2.11
C GLY A 53 -16.55 -4.09 -1.48
N PHE A 54 -15.45 -3.65 -2.09
CA PHE A 54 -14.70 -2.49 -1.61
C PHE A 54 -15.52 -1.19 -1.67
N LEU A 55 -16.25 -0.97 -2.77
CA LEU A 55 -17.11 0.20 -2.92
C LEU A 55 -18.21 0.22 -1.85
N LEU A 56 -18.89 -0.91 -1.64
CA LEU A 56 -19.92 -1.03 -0.61
C LEU A 56 -19.34 -0.87 0.80
N ALA A 57 -18.23 -1.55 1.10
CA ALA A 57 -17.58 -1.52 2.39
C ALA A 57 -17.10 -0.11 2.78
N SER A 58 -16.69 0.71 1.80
CA SER A 58 -16.27 2.10 2.00
C SER A 58 -17.35 3.03 2.58
N THR A 59 -18.63 2.66 2.41
CA THR A 59 -19.78 3.48 2.81
C THR A 59 -20.51 2.91 4.03
N ILE A 60 -20.51 1.59 4.19
CA ILE A 60 -21.32 0.89 5.20
C ILE A 60 -20.53 0.61 6.48
N LEU A 61 -19.26 0.23 6.35
CA LEU A 61 -18.49 -0.28 7.49
C LEU A 61 -18.03 0.84 8.42
N LYS A 62 -17.90 0.53 9.70
CA LYS A 62 -17.42 1.46 10.74
C LYS A 62 -16.09 0.97 11.30
N GLU A 63 -15.08 1.84 11.29
CA GLU A 63 -13.69 1.50 11.64
C GLU A 63 -13.51 0.88 13.02
N LYS A 64 -14.37 1.24 14.00
CA LYS A 64 -14.33 0.64 15.33
C LYS A 64 -14.54 -0.89 15.38
N TYR A 65 -15.08 -1.50 14.32
CA TYR A 65 -15.29 -2.95 14.22
C TYR A 65 -14.26 -3.65 13.30
N TRP A 66 -13.13 -2.99 13.02
CA TRP A 66 -12.14 -3.46 12.05
C TRP A 66 -11.73 -4.93 12.23
N LYS A 67 -11.44 -5.37 13.46
CA LYS A 67 -10.98 -6.74 13.72
C LYS A 67 -12.12 -7.75 13.63
N THR A 68 -13.34 -7.37 14.00
CA THR A 68 -14.54 -8.18 13.79
C THR A 68 -14.74 -8.48 12.30
N TYR A 69 -14.54 -7.49 11.43
CA TYR A 69 -14.62 -7.69 9.98
C TYR A 69 -13.55 -8.66 9.46
N MET A 70 -12.33 -8.62 10.01
CA MET A 70 -11.28 -9.58 9.66
C MET A 70 -11.67 -11.02 10.04
N PHE A 71 -12.18 -11.24 11.26
CA PHE A 71 -12.64 -12.57 11.67
C PHE A 71 -13.84 -13.06 10.85
N LEU A 72 -14.81 -12.18 10.57
CA LEU A 72 -15.97 -12.52 9.74
C LEU A 72 -15.53 -12.92 8.32
N ALA A 73 -14.59 -12.18 7.73
CA ALA A 73 -14.02 -12.50 6.43
C ALA A 73 -13.37 -13.87 6.42
N LEU A 74 -12.50 -14.16 7.39
CA LEU A 74 -11.82 -15.44 7.52
C LEU A 74 -12.81 -16.60 7.67
N GLY A 75 -13.81 -16.44 8.55
CA GLY A 75 -14.86 -17.44 8.75
C GLY A 75 -15.63 -17.77 7.48
N ILE A 76 -16.10 -16.75 6.75
CA ILE A 76 -16.82 -16.95 5.49
C ILE A 76 -15.91 -17.55 4.42
N CYS A 77 -14.70 -17.03 4.25
CA CYS A 77 -13.76 -17.50 3.23
C CYS A 77 -13.35 -18.96 3.45
N MET A 78 -13.09 -19.35 4.70
CA MET A 78 -12.80 -20.75 5.06
C MET A 78 -14.02 -21.64 4.86
N ALA A 79 -15.21 -21.22 5.32
CA ALA A 79 -16.44 -22.00 5.17
C ALA A 79 -16.79 -22.24 3.70
N VAL A 80 -16.71 -21.21 2.86
CA VAL A 80 -16.97 -21.36 1.42
C VAL A 80 -15.91 -22.24 0.77
N ASN A 81 -14.62 -22.03 1.05
CA ASN A 81 -13.55 -22.84 0.48
C ASN A 81 -13.70 -24.34 0.84
N ILE A 82 -14.00 -24.66 2.11
CA ILE A 82 -14.33 -26.03 2.52
C ILE A 82 -15.60 -26.55 1.82
N SER A 83 -16.64 -25.72 1.69
CA SER A 83 -17.90 -26.11 1.05
C SER A 83 -17.71 -26.44 -0.43
N LEU A 84 -16.85 -25.73 -1.16
CA LEU A 84 -16.58 -25.97 -2.58
C LEU A 84 -16.05 -27.39 -2.85
N PHE A 85 -15.50 -28.06 -1.85
CA PHE A 85 -15.14 -29.48 -1.94
C PHE A 85 -16.35 -30.41 -2.13
N PHE A 86 -17.50 -30.04 -1.57
CA PHE A 86 -18.72 -30.86 -1.54
C PHE A 86 -19.81 -30.35 -2.46
N LEU A 87 -19.73 -29.09 -2.89
CA LEU A 87 -20.76 -28.45 -3.71
C LEU A 87 -20.62 -28.85 -5.18
N SER A 88 -21.78 -28.98 -5.84
CA SER A 88 -21.82 -29.13 -7.28
C SER A 88 -21.28 -27.88 -7.98
N GLU A 89 -20.74 -28.10 -9.16
CA GLU A 89 -20.07 -27.12 -10.03
C GLU A 89 -20.96 -25.89 -10.30
N ASN A 90 -22.26 -26.10 -10.44
CA ASN A 90 -23.25 -25.05 -10.66
C ASN A 90 -23.34 -24.03 -9.52
N LEU A 91 -22.85 -24.37 -8.32
CA LEU A 91 -22.87 -23.50 -7.14
C LEU A 91 -21.53 -22.75 -6.95
N TRP A 92 -20.48 -23.09 -7.69
CA TRP A 92 -19.19 -22.40 -7.62
C TRP A 92 -19.27 -20.90 -7.92
N PRO A 93 -20.03 -20.43 -8.92
CA PRO A 93 -20.24 -19.00 -9.13
C PRO A 93 -20.76 -18.28 -7.89
N ALA A 94 -21.73 -18.86 -7.18
CA ALA A 94 -22.27 -18.29 -5.94
C ALA A 94 -21.20 -18.26 -4.84
N GLY A 95 -20.38 -19.31 -4.74
CA GLY A 95 -19.20 -19.33 -3.85
C GLY A 95 -18.23 -18.19 -4.15
N MET A 96 -17.93 -17.93 -5.42
CA MET A 96 -17.04 -16.85 -5.84
C MET A 96 -17.60 -15.45 -5.53
N VAL A 97 -18.92 -15.27 -5.63
CA VAL A 97 -19.59 -14.03 -5.19
C VAL A 97 -19.42 -13.82 -3.68
N LEU A 98 -19.68 -14.85 -2.88
CA LEU A 98 -19.57 -14.80 -1.41
C LEU A 98 -18.13 -14.54 -0.96
N VAL A 99 -17.16 -15.25 -1.54
CA VAL A 99 -15.74 -15.07 -1.25
C VAL A 99 -15.25 -13.71 -1.75
N GLY A 100 -15.68 -13.26 -2.93
CA GLY A 100 -15.38 -11.94 -3.48
C GLY A 100 -15.77 -10.83 -2.53
N THR A 101 -17.03 -10.82 -2.10
CA THR A 101 -17.54 -9.81 -1.17
C THR A 101 -16.95 -9.94 0.24
N ALA A 102 -16.87 -11.14 0.81
CA ALA A 102 -16.37 -11.36 2.17
C ALA A 102 -14.88 -11.02 2.31
N SER A 103 -14.05 -11.32 1.31
CA SER A 103 -12.61 -11.04 1.37
C SER A 103 -12.28 -9.55 1.46
N THR A 104 -13.17 -8.68 0.98
CA THR A 104 -13.02 -7.22 1.14
C THR A 104 -13.06 -6.79 2.60
N LEU A 105 -13.86 -7.47 3.43
CA LEU A 105 -13.99 -7.17 4.86
C LEU A 105 -12.64 -7.35 5.58
N TYR A 106 -11.84 -8.33 5.16
CA TYR A 106 -10.51 -8.55 5.73
C TYR A 106 -9.57 -7.39 5.40
N VAL A 107 -9.49 -7.01 4.13
CA VAL A 107 -8.58 -5.96 3.66
C VAL A 107 -8.97 -4.60 4.24
N MET A 108 -10.29 -4.33 4.31
CA MET A 108 -10.82 -3.13 4.94
C MET A 108 -10.50 -3.10 6.43
N GLY A 109 -10.80 -4.17 7.16
CA GLY A 109 -10.46 -4.29 8.57
C GLY A 109 -8.96 -4.13 8.84
N TRP A 110 -8.11 -4.69 7.98
CA TRP A 110 -6.66 -4.56 8.07
C TRP A 110 -6.14 -3.13 7.83
N ALA A 111 -6.82 -2.33 7.00
CA ALA A 111 -6.39 -0.96 6.68
C ALA A 111 -6.34 -0.06 7.92
N TYR A 112 -7.22 -0.29 8.90
CA TYR A 112 -7.29 0.51 10.12
C TYR A 112 -6.03 0.42 11.01
N PRO A 113 -5.58 -0.77 11.48
CA PRO A 113 -4.32 -0.89 12.21
C PRO A 113 -3.11 -0.53 11.33
N TYR A 114 -3.16 -0.72 10.01
CA TYR A 114 -2.07 -0.28 9.13
C TYR A 114 -1.81 1.22 9.22
N ILE A 115 -2.87 2.03 9.14
CA ILE A 115 -2.75 3.50 9.22
C ILE A 115 -2.31 3.94 10.61
N ASN A 116 -2.81 3.27 11.66
CA ASN A 116 -2.66 3.70 13.04
C ASN A 116 -1.46 3.11 13.79
N LEU A 117 -0.84 2.03 13.29
CA LEU A 117 0.32 1.40 13.93
C LEU A 117 1.61 1.52 13.10
N ILE A 118 1.50 1.73 11.78
CA ILE A 118 2.66 1.77 10.89
C ILE A 118 3.00 3.22 10.55
N GLU A 119 4.12 3.67 11.12
CA GLU A 119 4.73 4.96 10.83
C GLU A 119 4.95 5.16 9.33
N ARG A 120 4.69 6.37 8.84
CA ARG A 120 4.82 6.74 7.42
C ARG A 120 6.19 6.36 6.82
N GLY A 121 7.27 6.59 7.56
CA GLY A 121 8.64 6.25 7.13
C GLY A 121 8.93 4.76 7.02
N GLN A 122 8.04 3.88 7.50
CA GLN A 122 8.20 2.43 7.47
C GLN A 122 7.26 1.75 6.45
N ARG A 123 6.28 2.48 5.90
CA ARG A 123 5.21 1.93 5.06
C ARG A 123 5.69 1.22 3.79
N ILE A 124 6.74 1.73 3.14
CA ILE A 124 7.30 1.09 1.94
C ILE A 124 7.85 -0.30 2.26
N ARG A 125 8.74 -0.38 3.27
CA ARG A 125 9.30 -1.67 3.70
C ARG A 125 8.24 -2.62 4.21
N PHE A 126 7.25 -2.08 4.91
CA PHE A 126 6.15 -2.84 5.45
C PHE A 126 5.32 -3.49 4.33
N MET A 127 4.89 -2.70 3.36
CA MET A 127 4.13 -3.22 2.21
C MET A 127 4.97 -4.19 1.37
N ALA A 128 6.26 -3.90 1.18
CA ALA A 128 7.15 -4.81 0.47
C ALA A 128 7.23 -6.19 1.15
N LEU A 129 7.35 -6.22 2.49
CA LEU A 129 7.37 -7.46 3.24
C LEU A 129 6.06 -8.26 3.10
N SER A 130 4.89 -7.61 3.24
CA SER A 130 3.60 -8.26 3.03
C SER A 130 3.46 -8.86 1.63
N MET A 131 3.89 -8.11 0.61
CA MET A 131 3.82 -8.57 -0.78
C MET A 131 4.78 -9.72 -1.05
N ILE A 132 5.99 -9.71 -0.48
CA ILE A 132 6.93 -10.85 -0.54
C ILE A 132 6.27 -12.10 0.02
N ILE A 133 5.70 -12.02 1.22
CA ILE A 133 5.03 -13.15 1.87
C ILE A 133 3.91 -13.71 0.97
N SER A 134 3.05 -12.85 0.44
CA SER A 134 1.95 -13.28 -0.45
C SER A 134 2.45 -13.94 -1.74
N ASN A 135 3.52 -13.41 -2.33
CA ASN A 135 4.04 -13.93 -3.60
C ASN A 135 4.85 -15.22 -3.41
N VAL A 136 5.51 -15.40 -2.26
CA VAL A 136 6.14 -16.69 -1.92
C VAL A 136 5.09 -17.79 -1.78
N ILE A 137 3.96 -17.50 -1.13
CA ILE A 137 2.83 -18.44 -1.02
C ILE A 137 2.27 -18.75 -2.41
N PHE A 138 2.05 -17.72 -3.23
CA PHE A 138 1.56 -17.88 -4.59
C PHE A 138 2.49 -18.71 -5.49
N VAL A 139 3.79 -18.43 -5.47
CA VAL A 139 4.80 -19.23 -6.18
C VAL A 139 4.80 -20.68 -5.69
N PHE A 140 4.67 -20.90 -4.37
CA PHE A 140 4.52 -22.26 -3.82
C PHE A 140 3.32 -23.00 -4.44
N PHE A 141 2.13 -22.40 -4.48
CA PHE A 141 0.97 -23.04 -5.10
C PHE A 141 1.11 -23.22 -6.61
N ASN A 142 1.78 -22.28 -7.29
CA ASN A 142 2.07 -22.42 -8.70
C ASN A 142 2.93 -23.67 -8.97
N LEU A 143 4.03 -23.84 -8.21
CA LEU A 143 4.88 -25.03 -8.31
C LEU A 143 4.09 -26.31 -7.96
N MET A 144 3.33 -26.30 -6.88
CA MET A 144 2.57 -27.47 -6.43
C MET A 144 1.43 -27.86 -7.39
N SER A 145 0.93 -26.93 -8.20
CA SER A 145 -0.13 -27.21 -9.18
C SER A 145 0.27 -28.24 -10.23
N SER A 146 1.58 -28.41 -10.48
CA SER A 146 2.11 -29.43 -11.38
C SER A 146 2.28 -30.82 -10.74
N TYR A 147 2.21 -30.92 -9.41
CA TYR A 147 2.51 -32.15 -8.66
C TYR A 147 1.32 -32.70 -7.88
N LEU A 148 0.37 -31.85 -7.50
CA LEU A 148 -0.80 -32.21 -6.71
C LEU A 148 -2.06 -32.12 -7.59
N ASN A 149 -3.05 -32.98 -7.31
CA ASN A 149 -4.35 -32.84 -7.96
C ASN A 149 -5.13 -31.62 -7.43
N SER A 150 -6.12 -31.18 -8.20
CA SER A 150 -6.91 -29.97 -7.94
C SER A 150 -7.64 -30.01 -6.59
N GLN A 151 -8.14 -31.18 -6.17
CA GLN A 151 -8.81 -31.35 -4.88
C GLN A 151 -7.86 -31.18 -3.68
N ILE A 152 -6.65 -31.75 -3.75
CA ILE A 152 -5.62 -31.59 -2.71
C ILE A 152 -5.18 -30.13 -2.65
N LEU A 153 -4.98 -29.47 -3.79
CA LEU A 153 -4.62 -28.06 -3.83
C LEU A 153 -5.67 -27.18 -3.17
N LEU A 154 -6.95 -27.44 -3.41
CA LEU A 154 -8.06 -26.74 -2.77
C LEU A 154 -8.06 -26.90 -1.24
N LEU A 155 -7.68 -28.08 -0.72
CA LEU A 155 -7.51 -28.29 0.72
C LEU A 155 -6.28 -27.56 1.27
N VAL A 156 -5.14 -27.67 0.59
CA VAL A 156 -3.87 -27.06 1.03
C VAL A 156 -3.95 -25.53 1.00
N VAL A 157 -4.75 -24.94 0.11
CA VAL A 157 -4.95 -23.47 0.07
C VAL A 157 -5.72 -22.92 1.28
N LEU A 158 -6.22 -23.77 2.18
CA LEU A 158 -6.72 -23.34 3.50
C LEU A 158 -5.60 -22.96 4.47
N PHE A 159 -4.37 -23.46 4.30
CA PHE A 159 -3.28 -23.18 5.24
C PHE A 159 -2.93 -21.69 5.35
N PRO A 160 -2.83 -20.90 4.25
CA PRO A 160 -2.64 -19.46 4.37
C PRO A 160 -3.79 -18.74 5.09
N LEU A 161 -5.05 -19.19 4.95
CA LEU A 161 -6.18 -18.67 5.72
C LEU A 161 -6.05 -18.99 7.21
N LEU A 162 -5.65 -20.21 7.57
CA LEU A 162 -5.40 -20.62 8.95
C LEU A 162 -4.22 -19.83 9.57
N ALA A 163 -3.16 -19.60 8.81
CA ALA A 163 -2.05 -18.76 9.23
C ALA A 163 -2.51 -17.32 9.47
N SER A 164 -3.31 -16.77 8.55
CA SER A 164 -3.90 -15.45 8.67
C SER A 164 -4.81 -15.33 9.91
N LEU A 165 -5.63 -16.34 10.20
CA LEU A 165 -6.45 -16.42 11.41
C LEU A 165 -5.59 -16.43 12.67
N GLY A 166 -4.58 -17.31 12.74
CA GLY A 166 -3.66 -17.39 13.87
C GLY A 166 -2.98 -16.05 14.15
N VAL A 167 -2.48 -15.37 13.12
CA VAL A 167 -1.85 -14.06 13.24
C VAL A 167 -2.86 -12.98 13.66
N THR A 168 -4.08 -13.01 13.11
CA THR A 168 -5.15 -12.03 13.43
C THR A 168 -5.56 -12.10 14.90
N CYS A 169 -5.55 -13.29 15.53
CA CYS A 169 -5.79 -13.45 16.96
C CYS A 169 -4.81 -12.67 17.85
N TYR A 170 -3.57 -12.47 17.40
CA TYR A 170 -2.52 -11.78 18.14
C TYR A 170 -2.44 -10.27 17.88
N LEU A 171 -3.29 -9.73 17.00
CA LEU A 171 -3.34 -8.28 16.78
C LEU A 171 -3.99 -7.59 17.98
N GLU A 172 -3.29 -6.60 18.53
CA GLU A 172 -3.78 -5.76 19.64
C GLU A 172 -4.97 -4.92 19.18
N GLU A 173 -6.06 -4.92 19.95
CA GLU A 173 -7.27 -4.11 19.69
C GLU A 173 -7.16 -2.70 20.30
N ASP A 174 -6.56 -2.63 21.48
CA ASP A 174 -6.41 -1.39 22.23
C ASP A 174 -5.04 -0.78 21.95
N PHE A 175 -5.00 0.21 21.06
CA PHE A 175 -3.82 1.04 20.81
C PHE A 175 -4.23 2.50 20.69
N THR A 176 -3.34 3.40 21.10
CA THR A 176 -3.51 4.84 20.87
C THR A 176 -3.34 5.13 19.38
N PRO A 177 -4.38 5.61 18.67
CA PRO A 177 -4.30 5.89 17.23
C PRO A 177 -3.21 6.92 16.93
N LEU A 178 -2.38 6.67 15.91
CA LEU A 178 -1.45 7.69 15.41
C LEU A 178 -2.17 8.84 14.69
N ALA A 179 -3.32 8.58 14.09
CA ALA A 179 -4.12 9.60 13.41
C ALA A 179 -5.02 10.33 14.44
N ALA A 180 -5.05 11.67 14.37
CA ALA A 180 -5.90 12.49 15.24
C ALA A 180 -7.40 12.25 14.95
N GLU A 181 -8.24 12.21 16.00
CA GLU A 181 -9.68 11.96 15.88
C GLU A 181 -10.45 13.04 15.08
N GLU A 182 -9.91 14.27 14.98
CA GLU A 182 -10.52 15.34 14.18
C GLU A 182 -10.30 15.11 12.68
N ALA A 183 -11.18 14.29 12.10
CA ALA A 183 -11.27 14.05 10.67
C ALA A 183 -11.44 15.38 9.91
N SER A 184 -10.40 15.78 9.17
CA SER A 184 -10.53 16.88 8.22
C SER A 184 -11.48 16.48 7.09
N LYS A 185 -12.20 17.44 6.50
CA LYS A 185 -13.16 17.16 5.43
C LYS A 185 -12.45 16.45 4.27
N ILE A 186 -12.89 15.24 3.96
CA ILE A 186 -12.32 14.41 2.89
C ILE A 186 -12.44 15.13 1.54
N PRO A 187 -11.34 15.41 0.84
CA PRO A 187 -11.36 16.12 -0.44
C PRO A 187 -11.82 15.20 -1.58
N GLY A 188 -13.11 15.25 -1.92
CA GLY A 188 -13.70 14.40 -2.97
C GLY A 188 -13.00 14.50 -4.33
N GLY A 189 -12.52 15.70 -4.71
CA GLY A 189 -11.74 15.87 -5.95
C GLY A 189 -10.40 15.13 -5.96
N LEU A 190 -9.70 15.07 -4.81
CA LEU A 190 -8.46 14.30 -4.68
C LEU A 190 -8.76 12.80 -4.78
N MET A 191 -9.81 12.31 -4.10
CA MET A 191 -10.21 10.90 -4.19
C MET A 191 -10.55 10.50 -5.61
N PHE A 192 -11.30 11.34 -6.33
CA PHE A 192 -11.68 11.09 -7.72
C PHE A 192 -10.46 11.01 -8.63
N ILE A 193 -9.54 11.99 -8.52
CA ILE A 193 -8.33 12.02 -9.35
C ILE A 193 -7.38 10.86 -9.01
N LEU A 194 -7.21 10.54 -7.72
CA LEU A 194 -6.45 9.37 -7.29
C LEU A 194 -7.07 8.07 -7.80
N GLY A 195 -8.40 7.94 -7.74
CA GLY A 195 -9.14 6.82 -8.31
C GLY A 195 -8.95 6.68 -9.81
N LEU A 196 -9.02 7.78 -10.57
CA LEU A 196 -8.74 7.77 -12.02
C LEU A 196 -7.29 7.39 -12.34
N PHE A 197 -6.34 7.89 -11.55
CA PHE A 197 -4.93 7.52 -11.69
C PHE A 197 -4.74 6.01 -11.47
N ILE A 198 -5.26 5.48 -10.36
CA ILE A 198 -5.19 4.05 -10.04
C ILE A 198 -5.89 3.25 -11.16
N PHE A 199 -7.10 3.64 -11.56
CA PHE A 199 -7.84 2.95 -12.61
C PHE A 199 -7.05 2.86 -13.93
N GLY A 200 -6.51 3.98 -14.41
CA GLY A 200 -5.76 4.02 -15.66
C GLY A 200 -4.45 3.23 -15.62
N MET A 201 -3.83 3.06 -14.44
CA MET A 201 -2.65 2.21 -14.28
C MET A 201 -3.02 0.72 -14.24
N TYR A 202 -4.06 0.35 -13.49
CA TYR A 202 -4.40 -1.06 -13.23
C TYR A 202 -5.29 -1.72 -14.28
N ILE A 203 -5.89 -0.94 -15.21
CA ILE A 203 -6.53 -1.53 -16.40
C ILE A 203 -5.55 -2.41 -17.20
N ASN A 204 -4.28 -2.03 -17.17
CA ASN A 204 -3.18 -2.78 -17.79
C ASN A 204 -2.96 -4.15 -17.14
N GLY A 205 -3.31 -4.32 -15.85
CA GLY A 205 -3.30 -5.64 -15.20
C GLY A 205 -4.33 -6.58 -15.81
N GLY A 206 -5.49 -6.05 -16.23
CA GLY A 206 -6.47 -6.81 -16.98
C GLY A 206 -5.93 -7.31 -18.32
N PHE A 207 -5.26 -6.44 -19.09
CA PHE A 207 -4.58 -6.80 -20.33
C PHE A 207 -3.43 -7.78 -20.13
N MET A 208 -2.70 -7.68 -19.02
CA MET A 208 -1.65 -8.64 -18.66
C MET A 208 -2.20 -10.06 -18.60
N TYR A 209 -3.28 -10.27 -17.84
CA TYR A 209 -3.88 -11.59 -17.67
C TYR A 209 -4.60 -12.11 -18.92
N SER A 210 -5.34 -11.25 -19.60
CA SER A 210 -6.18 -11.67 -20.74
C SER A 210 -5.42 -11.78 -22.06
N VAL A 211 -4.39 -10.97 -22.27
CA VAL A 211 -3.70 -10.85 -23.57
C VAL A 211 -2.22 -11.20 -23.44
N VAL A 212 -1.47 -10.54 -22.56
CA VAL A 212 0.00 -10.65 -22.54
C VAL A 212 0.44 -12.06 -22.14
N PHE A 213 0.01 -12.57 -20.98
CA PHE A 213 0.45 -13.90 -20.52
C PHE A 213 0.02 -15.05 -21.45
N PRO A 214 -1.23 -15.11 -21.96
CA PRO A 214 -1.59 -16.15 -22.93
C PRO A 214 -0.77 -16.12 -24.21
N SER A 215 -0.31 -14.94 -24.65
CA SER A 215 0.51 -14.79 -25.87
C SER A 215 1.87 -15.50 -25.78
N PHE A 216 2.31 -15.88 -24.58
CA PHE A 216 3.59 -16.55 -24.34
C PHE A 216 3.44 -17.93 -23.69
N ALA A 217 2.22 -18.48 -23.62
CA ALA A 217 1.93 -19.72 -22.90
C ALA A 217 2.72 -20.95 -23.41
N GLN A 218 3.09 -20.97 -24.70
CA GLN A 218 3.88 -22.04 -25.32
C GLN A 218 5.34 -22.16 -24.83
N LEU A 219 5.87 -21.21 -24.04
CA LEU A 219 7.25 -21.24 -23.57
C LEU A 219 7.34 -21.95 -22.20
N GLU A 220 7.50 -23.28 -22.10
CA GLU A 220 7.41 -24.03 -20.82
C GLU A 220 8.27 -23.48 -19.65
N PHE A 221 9.48 -22.95 -19.91
CA PHE A 221 10.33 -22.31 -18.90
C PHE A 221 9.64 -21.12 -18.18
N PHE A 222 8.62 -20.53 -18.81
CA PHE A 222 7.77 -19.45 -18.32
C PHE A 222 7.13 -19.75 -16.98
N LEU A 223 6.69 -21.00 -16.76
CA LEU A 223 5.92 -21.38 -15.57
C LEU A 223 6.70 -21.10 -14.28
N TYR A 224 8.03 -21.18 -14.33
CA TYR A 224 8.89 -21.08 -13.15
C TYR A 224 9.49 -19.70 -12.92
N VAL A 225 9.71 -18.90 -13.97
CA VAL A 225 10.51 -17.68 -13.87
C VAL A 225 9.67 -16.40 -13.88
N LYS A 226 8.42 -16.47 -14.36
CA LYS A 226 7.60 -15.27 -14.60
C LYS A 226 7.38 -14.39 -13.36
N TYR A 227 7.37 -14.97 -12.17
CA TYR A 227 7.12 -14.26 -10.91
C TYR A 227 8.38 -13.79 -10.17
N LEU A 228 9.56 -14.23 -10.58
CA LEU A 228 10.82 -13.87 -9.92
C LEU A 228 11.14 -12.38 -9.99
N PRO A 229 10.94 -11.67 -11.12
CA PRO A 229 11.21 -10.23 -11.18
C PRO A 229 10.44 -9.44 -10.11
N TYR A 230 9.16 -9.78 -9.89
CA TYR A 230 8.32 -9.13 -8.88
C TYR A 230 8.93 -9.26 -7.48
N ILE A 231 9.28 -10.48 -7.07
CA ILE A 231 9.87 -10.76 -5.75
C ILE A 231 11.25 -10.08 -5.60
N ILE A 232 12.08 -10.10 -6.65
CA ILE A 232 13.42 -9.48 -6.62
C ILE A 232 13.31 -7.97 -6.39
N VAL A 233 12.43 -7.27 -7.12
CA VAL A 233 12.24 -5.83 -6.93
C VAL A 233 11.68 -5.53 -5.53
N LEU A 234 10.77 -6.36 -5.02
CA LEU A 234 10.29 -6.20 -3.65
C LEU A 234 11.39 -6.36 -2.60
N LEU A 235 12.33 -7.30 -2.77
CA LEU A 235 13.47 -7.45 -1.86
C LEU A 235 14.36 -6.21 -1.87
N ILE A 236 14.58 -5.62 -3.05
CA ILE A 236 15.31 -4.35 -3.21
C ILE A 236 14.58 -3.23 -2.45
N LEU A 237 13.25 -3.10 -2.62
CA LEU A 237 12.45 -2.07 -1.95
C LEU A 237 12.32 -2.31 -0.45
N TRP A 238 12.28 -3.56 0.00
CA TRP A 238 12.30 -3.90 1.42
C TRP A 238 13.62 -3.47 2.07
N HIS A 239 14.75 -3.60 1.37
CA HIS A 239 16.04 -3.20 1.93
C HIS A 239 16.31 -1.68 1.77
N TRP A 240 15.99 -1.06 0.63
CA TRP A 240 16.37 0.32 0.31
C TRP A 240 15.23 1.28 0.00
N GLY A 241 13.98 0.81 -0.07
CA GLY A 241 12.85 1.59 -0.58
C GLY A 241 12.53 2.86 0.21
N ASN A 242 12.81 2.90 1.52
CA ASN A 242 12.59 4.10 2.35
C ASN A 242 13.44 5.32 1.92
N LYS A 243 14.48 5.11 1.10
CA LYS A 243 15.30 6.20 0.56
C LYS A 243 14.71 6.80 -0.71
N LEU A 244 13.72 6.14 -1.32
CA LEU A 244 13.12 6.56 -2.57
C LEU A 244 11.93 7.49 -2.32
N PRO A 245 11.87 8.65 -2.99
CA PRO A 245 10.68 9.48 -3.00
C PRO A 245 9.48 8.70 -3.55
N VAL A 246 8.32 8.80 -2.89
CA VAL A 246 7.10 8.05 -3.29
C VAL A 246 6.66 8.43 -4.70
N ASN A 247 6.75 9.70 -5.08
CA ASN A 247 6.46 10.17 -6.44
C ASN A 247 7.36 9.52 -7.49
N LEU A 248 8.65 9.30 -7.19
CA LEU A 248 9.57 8.63 -8.10
C LEU A 248 9.11 7.20 -8.40
N MET A 249 8.54 6.49 -7.43
CA MET A 249 8.01 5.14 -7.65
C MET A 249 6.89 5.14 -8.70
N ALA A 250 5.97 6.11 -8.65
CA ALA A 250 4.93 6.22 -9.67
C ALA A 250 5.50 6.49 -11.07
N TYR A 251 6.51 7.36 -11.19
CA TYR A 251 7.18 7.61 -12.48
C TYR A 251 7.91 6.36 -12.99
N MET A 252 8.65 5.66 -12.12
CA MET A 252 9.33 4.42 -12.48
C MET A 252 8.34 3.36 -12.93
N GLY A 253 7.30 3.10 -12.14
CA GLY A 253 6.25 2.15 -12.46
C GLY A 253 5.58 2.46 -13.80
N ALA A 254 5.10 3.69 -14.00
CA ALA A 254 4.42 4.06 -15.24
C ALA A 254 5.36 4.02 -16.46
N SER A 255 6.63 4.39 -16.32
CA SER A 255 7.61 4.34 -17.42
C SER A 255 7.91 2.89 -17.82
N MET A 256 8.14 2.02 -16.84
CA MET A 256 8.41 0.60 -17.07
C MET A 256 7.19 -0.10 -17.68
N MET A 257 5.98 0.25 -17.25
CA MET A 257 4.73 -0.23 -17.85
C MET A 257 4.65 0.14 -19.33
N GLY A 258 4.93 1.41 -19.68
CA GLY A 258 4.93 1.86 -21.07
C GLY A 258 5.95 1.11 -21.92
N LEU A 259 7.18 0.93 -21.42
CA LEU A 259 8.21 0.15 -22.09
C LEU A 259 7.82 -1.33 -22.23
N ALA A 260 7.13 -1.90 -21.24
CA ALA A 260 6.65 -3.28 -21.31
C ALA A 260 5.66 -3.47 -22.46
N PHE A 261 4.69 -2.57 -22.63
CA PHE A 261 3.72 -2.68 -23.73
C PHE A 261 4.31 -2.36 -25.11
N ILE A 262 5.34 -1.50 -25.18
CA ILE A 262 6.11 -1.29 -26.41
C ILE A 262 6.87 -2.57 -26.76
N SER A 263 7.57 -3.16 -25.79
CA SER A 263 8.26 -4.45 -25.96
C SER A 263 7.29 -5.55 -26.40
N PHE A 264 6.11 -5.62 -25.77
CA PHE A 264 5.06 -6.57 -26.14
C PHE A 264 4.60 -6.36 -27.59
N ALA A 265 4.31 -5.12 -28.00
CA ALA A 265 3.85 -4.83 -29.36
C ALA A 265 4.89 -5.20 -30.44
N LEU A 266 6.17 -5.00 -30.15
CA LEU A 266 7.25 -5.17 -31.13
C LEU A 266 7.85 -6.57 -31.15
N LEU A 267 7.83 -7.28 -30.02
CA LEU A 267 8.57 -8.52 -29.81
C LEU A 267 7.67 -9.69 -29.38
N TYR A 268 6.34 -9.58 -29.50
CA TYR A 268 5.43 -10.70 -29.21
C TYR A 268 5.82 -11.95 -30.01
N GLY A 269 5.64 -13.12 -29.40
CA GLY A 269 6.00 -14.41 -30.02
C GLY A 269 7.49 -14.78 -29.97
N THR A 270 8.37 -13.91 -29.48
CA THR A 270 9.79 -14.24 -29.27
C THR A 270 10.09 -14.53 -27.80
N GLY A 271 11.04 -15.45 -27.52
CA GLY A 271 11.47 -15.75 -26.15
C GLY A 271 12.18 -14.57 -25.46
N GLU A 272 12.97 -13.80 -26.21
CA GLU A 272 13.63 -12.59 -25.70
C GLU A 272 12.61 -11.48 -25.39
N GLY A 273 11.67 -11.26 -26.31
CA GLY A 273 10.57 -10.31 -26.13
C GLY A 273 9.72 -10.63 -24.91
N PHE A 274 9.49 -11.91 -24.64
CA PHE A 274 8.85 -12.35 -23.41
C PHE A 274 9.64 -11.91 -22.17
N ILE A 275 10.93 -12.24 -22.07
CA ILE A 275 11.77 -11.93 -20.90
C ILE A 275 11.78 -10.43 -20.61
N ILE A 276 11.98 -9.62 -21.66
CA ILE A 276 12.02 -8.15 -21.54
C ILE A 276 10.66 -7.62 -21.08
N THR A 277 9.58 -8.03 -21.76
CA THR A 277 8.21 -7.62 -21.43
C THR A 277 7.87 -7.99 -19.99
N ASN A 278 8.16 -9.22 -19.57
CA ASN A 278 7.82 -9.73 -18.24
C ASN A 278 8.61 -9.01 -17.13
N ILE A 279 9.92 -8.83 -17.30
CA ILE A 279 10.72 -8.10 -16.31
C ILE A 279 10.20 -6.67 -16.14
N LEU A 280 9.94 -5.96 -17.24
CA LEU A 280 9.43 -4.59 -17.20
C LEU A 280 8.04 -4.52 -16.57
N LEU A 281 7.14 -5.42 -16.99
CA LEU A 281 5.75 -5.44 -16.55
C LEU A 281 5.64 -5.77 -15.06
N GLU A 282 6.26 -6.85 -14.60
CA GLU A 282 6.24 -7.26 -13.19
C GLU A 282 6.89 -6.21 -12.29
N SER A 283 8.04 -5.67 -12.70
CA SER A 283 8.70 -4.60 -11.95
C SER A 283 7.82 -3.34 -11.88
N SER A 284 7.09 -3.02 -12.95
CA SER A 284 6.18 -1.89 -12.97
C SER A 284 5.05 -2.04 -11.96
N PHE A 285 4.45 -3.23 -11.85
CA PHE A 285 3.42 -3.51 -10.85
C PHE A 285 3.97 -3.36 -9.43
N VAL A 286 5.19 -3.84 -9.14
CA VAL A 286 5.80 -3.63 -7.81
C VAL A 286 5.87 -2.15 -7.44
N PHE A 287 6.38 -1.30 -8.33
CA PHE A 287 6.47 0.13 -8.04
C PHE A 287 5.09 0.79 -7.86
N LEU A 288 4.11 0.41 -8.69
CA LEU A 288 2.76 0.94 -8.63
C LEU A 288 1.97 0.43 -7.43
N ASP A 289 2.17 -0.82 -7.02
CA ASP A 289 1.56 -1.41 -5.84
C ASP A 289 2.10 -0.76 -4.58
N ILE A 290 3.42 -0.67 -4.44
CA ILE A 290 4.03 0.05 -3.30
C ILE A 290 3.58 1.50 -3.29
N PHE A 291 3.58 2.20 -4.43
CA PHE A 291 3.04 3.55 -4.52
C PHE A 291 1.59 3.61 -4.06
N THR A 292 0.69 2.82 -4.64
CA THR A 292 -0.75 2.87 -4.39
C THR A 292 -1.07 2.60 -2.94
N TRP A 293 -0.55 1.51 -2.36
CA TRP A 293 -0.80 1.16 -0.97
C TRP A 293 -0.24 2.21 0.00
N THR A 294 0.96 2.73 -0.26
CA THR A 294 1.56 3.75 0.61
C THR A 294 0.85 5.09 0.48
N VAL A 295 0.43 5.50 -0.71
CA VAL A 295 -0.35 6.72 -0.94
C VAL A 295 -1.70 6.61 -0.27
N LEU A 296 -2.44 5.51 -0.44
CA LEU A 296 -3.74 5.29 0.20
C LEU A 296 -3.64 5.38 1.73
N GLY A 297 -2.67 4.68 2.34
CA GLY A 297 -2.42 4.78 3.78
C GLY A 297 -2.08 6.19 4.22
N THR A 298 -1.41 6.94 3.35
CA THR A 298 -0.92 8.28 3.65
C THR A 298 -2.01 9.35 3.55
N VAL A 299 -2.85 9.31 2.52
CA VAL A 299 -4.02 10.20 2.45
C VAL A 299 -5.06 9.84 3.52
N ALA A 300 -5.24 8.56 3.82
CA ALA A 300 -6.13 8.11 4.88
C ALA A 300 -5.65 8.56 6.27
N PHE A 301 -4.33 8.57 6.48
CA PHE A 301 -3.73 9.13 7.69
C PHE A 301 -4.00 10.63 7.85
N ILE A 302 -3.81 11.41 6.78
CA ILE A 302 -3.97 12.88 6.81
C ILE A 302 -5.43 13.29 7.02
N TYR A 303 -6.34 12.67 6.29
CA TYR A 303 -7.74 13.10 6.22
C TYR A 303 -8.66 12.32 7.16
N GLY A 304 -8.18 11.24 7.76
CA GLY A 304 -9.01 10.26 8.44
C GLY A 304 -9.86 9.45 7.47
N GLY A 305 -10.53 8.42 7.97
CA GLY A 305 -11.40 7.56 7.15
C GLY A 305 -10.62 6.54 6.32
N SER A 306 -9.82 5.71 7.01
CA SER A 306 -9.18 4.47 6.53
C SER A 306 -10.04 3.73 5.52
N PHE A 307 -11.29 3.43 5.87
CA PHE A 307 -12.17 2.61 5.06
C PHE A 307 -12.60 3.32 3.77
N LYS A 308 -12.76 4.64 3.79
CA LYS A 308 -13.13 5.39 2.59
C LYS A 308 -12.00 5.40 1.58
N PHE A 309 -10.81 5.79 1.97
CA PHE A 309 -9.68 5.86 1.02
C PHE A 309 -9.30 4.49 0.48
N PHE A 310 -9.17 3.47 1.36
CA PHE A 310 -8.88 2.12 0.90
C PHE A 310 -9.99 1.54 0.04
N GLY A 311 -11.26 1.69 0.44
CA GLY A 311 -12.38 1.16 -0.32
C GLY A 311 -12.50 1.78 -1.72
N TYR A 312 -12.44 3.11 -1.85
CA TYR A 312 -12.49 3.74 -3.17
C TYR A 312 -11.23 3.46 -4.01
N GLY A 313 -10.04 3.48 -3.41
CA GLY A 313 -8.78 3.22 -4.10
C GLY A 313 -8.66 1.78 -4.59
N LEU A 314 -8.99 0.81 -3.74
CA LEU A 314 -8.95 -0.61 -4.10
C LEU A 314 -10.12 -1.02 -5.00
N PHE A 315 -11.29 -0.37 -4.90
CA PHE A 315 -12.32 -0.48 -5.93
C PHE A 315 -11.76 -0.05 -7.28
N ALA A 316 -11.18 1.14 -7.40
CA ALA A 316 -10.62 1.63 -8.66
C ALA A 316 -9.53 0.68 -9.21
N ASN A 317 -8.69 0.12 -8.34
CA ASN A 317 -7.67 -0.86 -8.71
C ASN A 317 -8.30 -2.14 -9.28
N VAL A 318 -9.06 -2.87 -8.47
CA VAL A 318 -9.56 -4.21 -8.83
C VAL A 318 -10.61 -4.12 -9.94
N PHE A 319 -11.43 -3.07 -9.94
CA PHE A 319 -12.40 -2.82 -11.01
C PHE A 319 -11.70 -2.56 -12.35
N ALA A 320 -10.59 -1.82 -12.35
CA ALA A 320 -9.81 -1.61 -13.57
C ALA A 320 -9.25 -2.92 -14.12
N ILE A 321 -8.72 -3.80 -13.27
CA ILE A 321 -8.26 -5.14 -13.67
C ILE A 321 -9.42 -5.92 -14.32
N SER A 322 -10.62 -5.89 -13.71
CA SER A 322 -11.81 -6.54 -14.28
C SER A 322 -12.16 -5.98 -15.66
N VAL A 323 -12.23 -4.66 -15.81
CA VAL A 323 -12.54 -3.98 -17.08
C VAL A 323 -11.49 -4.30 -18.14
N GLY A 324 -10.20 -4.21 -17.81
CA GLY A 324 -9.12 -4.51 -18.73
C GLY A 324 -9.12 -5.97 -19.17
N ASN A 325 -9.49 -6.91 -18.29
CA ASN A 325 -9.60 -8.31 -18.64
C ASN A 325 -10.77 -8.56 -19.61
N MET A 326 -11.94 -7.97 -19.35
CA MET A 326 -13.09 -8.03 -20.26
C MET A 326 -12.76 -7.44 -21.63
N MET A 327 -12.09 -6.27 -21.65
CA MET A 327 -11.65 -5.63 -22.89
C MET A 327 -10.64 -6.51 -23.64
N GLY A 328 -9.62 -7.03 -22.96
CA GLY A 328 -8.60 -7.87 -23.60
C GLY A 328 -9.17 -9.16 -24.19
N ASN A 329 -10.08 -9.82 -23.47
CA ASN A 329 -10.79 -10.99 -24.01
C ASN A 329 -11.59 -10.64 -25.26
N HIS A 330 -12.21 -9.45 -25.31
CA HIS A 330 -12.91 -8.99 -26.51
C HIS A 330 -11.94 -8.69 -27.66
N LEU A 331 -10.79 -8.06 -27.39
CA LEU A 331 -9.78 -7.72 -28.39
C LEU A 331 -9.25 -8.96 -29.13
N ILE A 332 -9.08 -10.09 -28.44
CA ILE A 332 -8.64 -11.35 -29.06
C ILE A 332 -9.57 -11.79 -30.20
N TYR A 333 -10.88 -11.52 -30.10
CA TYR A 333 -11.85 -11.85 -31.15
C TYR A 333 -11.86 -10.86 -32.32
N LEU A 334 -11.20 -9.70 -32.22
CA LEU A 334 -11.21 -8.66 -33.27
C LEU A 334 -10.21 -8.91 -34.41
N GLY A 335 -9.33 -9.91 -34.30
CA GLY A 335 -8.44 -10.34 -35.38
C GLY A 335 -6.95 -10.37 -35.01
N GLU A 336 -6.10 -10.66 -36.00
CA GLU A 336 -4.69 -11.03 -35.82
C GLU A 336 -3.80 -9.94 -35.18
N ASN A 337 -4.21 -8.66 -35.25
CA ASN A 337 -3.43 -7.52 -34.73
C ASN A 337 -3.76 -7.15 -33.27
N TYR A 338 -4.44 -8.01 -32.52
CA TYR A 338 -4.91 -7.70 -31.16
C TYR A 338 -3.78 -7.33 -30.19
N HIS A 339 -2.55 -7.84 -30.36
CA HIS A 339 -1.40 -7.46 -29.55
C HIS A 339 -1.06 -5.97 -29.67
N MET A 340 -1.00 -5.45 -30.91
CA MET A 340 -0.70 -4.04 -31.18
C MET A 340 -1.84 -3.14 -30.70
N ILE A 341 -3.10 -3.54 -30.93
CA ILE A 341 -4.27 -2.79 -30.45
C ILE A 341 -4.29 -2.73 -28.91
N THR A 342 -3.99 -3.85 -28.24
CA THR A 342 -3.87 -3.90 -26.78
C THR A 342 -2.79 -2.96 -26.28
N ALA A 343 -1.62 -2.97 -26.90
CA ALA A 343 -0.53 -2.06 -26.53
C ALA A 343 -0.89 -0.58 -26.73
N LEU A 344 -1.67 -0.24 -27.77
CA LEU A 344 -2.17 1.13 -27.99
C LEU A 344 -3.15 1.56 -26.89
N PHE A 345 -4.08 0.70 -26.49
CA PHE A 345 -4.99 0.99 -25.37
C PHE A 345 -4.23 1.15 -24.06
N ALA A 346 -3.27 0.25 -23.79
CA ALA A 346 -2.43 0.33 -22.60
C ALA A 346 -1.61 1.61 -22.58
N ALA A 347 -0.92 1.94 -23.68
CA ALA A 347 -0.13 3.16 -23.81
C ALA A 347 -0.99 4.43 -23.65
N SER A 348 -2.23 4.42 -24.16
CA SER A 348 -3.17 5.53 -23.99
C SER A 348 -3.57 5.72 -22.53
N ALA A 349 -3.88 4.63 -21.82
CA ALA A 349 -4.20 4.68 -20.40
C ALA A 349 -3.02 5.19 -19.57
N ILE A 350 -1.81 4.68 -19.84
CA ILE A 350 -0.55 5.10 -19.19
C ILE A 350 -0.27 6.58 -19.46
N PHE A 351 -0.42 7.04 -20.71
CA PHE A 351 -0.20 8.45 -21.06
C PHE A 351 -1.15 9.37 -20.29
N LEU A 352 -2.44 9.02 -20.21
CA LEU A 352 -3.43 9.80 -19.46
C LEU A 352 -3.11 9.87 -17.97
N THR A 353 -2.64 8.78 -17.35
CA THR A 353 -2.24 8.79 -15.93
C THR A 353 -0.96 9.58 -15.69
N PHE A 354 0.00 9.58 -16.63
CA PHE A 354 1.19 10.41 -16.57
C PHE A 354 0.86 11.91 -16.48
N LEU A 355 -0.17 12.38 -17.20
CA LEU A 355 -0.60 13.78 -17.15
C LEU A 355 -1.11 14.21 -15.77
N VAL A 356 -1.65 13.27 -15.00
CA VAL A 356 -2.20 13.52 -13.66
C VAL A 356 -1.11 13.57 -12.59
N LEU A 357 0.03 12.90 -12.83
CA LEU A 357 1.03 12.64 -11.80
C LEU A 357 1.68 13.90 -11.20
N PRO A 358 2.03 14.96 -11.98
CA PRO A 358 2.56 16.20 -11.41
C PRO A 358 1.58 16.91 -10.47
N TRP A 359 0.29 16.90 -10.83
CA TRP A 359 -0.77 17.50 -10.02
C TRP A 359 -0.91 16.74 -8.69
N LEU A 360 -0.94 15.40 -8.76
CA LEU A 360 -1.05 14.55 -7.58
C LEU A 360 0.14 14.75 -6.64
N GLY A 361 1.36 14.79 -7.20
CA GLY A 361 2.59 15.04 -6.45
C GLY A 361 2.56 16.38 -5.70
N LYS A 362 2.16 17.47 -6.37
CA LYS A 362 2.08 18.81 -5.75
C LYS A 362 1.03 18.88 -4.64
N HIS A 363 -0.12 18.24 -4.83
CA HIS A 363 -1.19 18.23 -3.81
C HIS A 363 -0.74 17.47 -2.57
N MET A 364 -0.19 16.26 -2.78
CA MET A 364 0.31 15.41 -1.70
C MET A 364 1.44 16.08 -0.93
N GLU A 365 2.43 16.68 -1.62
CA GLU A 365 3.54 17.39 -0.98
C GLU A 365 3.05 18.54 -0.09
N ARG A 366 2.09 19.34 -0.58
CA ARG A 366 1.48 20.41 0.21
C ARG A 366 0.84 19.88 1.49
N ASP A 367 0.10 18.78 1.39
CA ASP A 367 -0.63 18.23 2.52
C ASP A 367 0.33 17.53 3.52
N PHE A 368 1.43 16.93 3.03
CA PHE A 368 2.52 16.43 3.87
C PHE A 368 3.20 17.50 4.68
N LEU A 369 3.56 18.61 4.04
CA LEU A 369 4.21 19.72 4.74
C LEU A 369 3.29 20.33 5.80
N ARG A 370 1.97 20.27 5.60
CA ARG A 370 0.97 20.69 6.59
C ARG A 370 0.92 19.77 7.81
N GLU A 371 1.01 18.47 7.61
CA GLU A 371 1.01 17.47 8.68
C GLU A 371 2.28 17.56 9.53
N ASP A 372 3.47 17.58 8.92
CA ASP A 372 4.74 17.76 9.64
C ASP A 372 4.68 19.05 10.47
N SER A 373 4.08 20.11 9.92
CA SER A 373 3.90 21.37 10.63
C SER A 373 2.88 21.32 11.78
N LYS A 374 1.92 20.39 11.79
CA LYS A 374 0.96 20.16 12.90
C LYS A 374 1.56 19.25 13.97
N ALA A 375 2.23 18.17 13.60
CA ALA A 375 2.92 17.27 14.53
C ALA A 375 4.04 17.98 15.33
N LEU A 376 4.54 19.10 14.81
CA LEU A 376 5.55 19.95 15.45
C LEU A 376 4.96 21.13 16.23
N GLN A 377 3.63 21.24 16.32
CA GLN A 377 2.96 22.14 17.24
C GLN A 377 2.62 21.35 18.52
N PRO A 378 3.20 21.67 19.68
CA PRO A 378 2.75 21.08 20.93
C PRO A 378 1.26 21.42 21.13
N GLU A 379 0.43 20.42 21.41
CA GLU A 379 -0.95 20.65 21.82
C GLU A 379 -0.95 21.67 22.97
N MET A 380 -1.74 22.75 22.82
CA MET A 380 -1.94 23.71 23.89
C MET A 380 -2.52 22.96 25.10
N PRO A 381 -1.88 23.01 26.28
CA PRO A 381 -2.42 22.35 27.47
C PRO A 381 -3.83 22.88 27.75
N SER A 382 -4.72 22.01 28.21
CA SER A 382 -6.06 22.42 28.69
C SER A 382 -5.95 23.55 29.72
N PRO A 383 -6.97 24.42 29.90
CA PRO A 383 -6.90 25.54 30.84
C PRO A 383 -6.52 25.12 32.28
N LEU A 384 -6.84 23.88 32.64
CA LEU A 384 -6.48 23.26 33.92
C LEU A 384 -4.98 22.94 34.02
N ASN A 385 -4.36 22.48 32.93
CA ASN A 385 -2.92 22.24 32.83
C ASN A 385 -2.12 23.52 32.60
N GLN A 386 -2.74 24.53 32.00
CA GLN A 386 -2.14 25.84 31.75
C GLN A 386 -1.83 26.56 33.08
N LYS A 387 -2.77 26.50 34.04
CA LYS A 387 -2.57 27.03 35.39
C LYS A 387 -1.45 26.31 36.17
N LYS A 388 -1.32 24.99 35.97
CA LYS A 388 -0.28 24.16 36.59
C LYS A 388 1.11 24.38 35.96
N LEU A 389 1.15 24.67 34.65
CA LEU A 389 2.36 25.05 33.92
C LEU A 389 2.79 26.48 34.23
N GLU A 390 1.85 27.41 34.38
CA GLU A 390 2.11 28.78 34.85
C GLU A 390 2.69 28.78 36.27
N GLU A 391 2.14 27.96 37.18
CA GLU A 391 2.67 27.77 38.53
C GLU A 391 4.06 27.09 38.54
N THR A 392 4.37 26.22 37.57
CA THR A 392 5.69 25.56 37.44
C THR A 392 6.73 26.42 36.71
N SER A 393 6.29 27.35 35.86
CA SER A 393 7.16 28.22 35.05
C SER A 393 7.81 29.39 35.81
N THR A 394 7.51 29.53 37.11
CA THR A 394 8.18 30.50 37.99
C THR A 394 9.60 30.11 38.39
N ASN A 395 10.03 28.87 38.12
CA ASN A 395 11.43 28.49 38.23
C ASN A 395 12.11 28.67 36.87
N MET A 396 12.81 29.80 36.72
CA MET A 396 13.75 29.99 35.60
C MET A 396 14.68 28.77 35.54
N ILE A 397 14.69 28.08 34.40
CA ILE A 397 15.57 26.95 34.15
C ILE A 397 17.00 27.51 34.11
N GLU A 398 17.74 27.45 35.22
CA GLU A 398 19.14 27.85 35.26
C GLU A 398 19.98 26.96 34.33
N PHE A 399 20.40 27.55 33.21
CA PHE A 399 21.34 26.96 32.27
C PHE A 399 22.74 26.97 32.88
N PRO A 400 23.43 25.80 32.97
CA PRO A 400 24.86 25.83 33.19
C PRO A 400 25.48 26.49 31.94
N GLN A 401 26.09 27.67 32.11
CA GLN A 401 26.69 28.51 31.06
C GLN A 401 25.75 29.46 30.29
N GLU A 402 24.62 29.88 30.88
CA GLU A 402 23.74 30.88 30.29
C GLU A 402 24.46 32.21 29.94
N ASP A 403 25.55 32.52 30.63
CA ASP A 403 26.38 33.71 30.40
C ASP A 403 27.22 33.67 29.11
N LEU A 404 27.38 32.51 28.47
CA LEU A 404 28.18 32.37 27.23
C LEU A 404 27.37 32.67 25.94
N LEU A 405 26.04 32.70 26.05
CA LEU A 405 25.14 32.92 24.92
C LEU A 405 24.83 34.41 24.75
N THR A 406 24.87 34.88 23.51
CA THR A 406 24.36 36.21 23.18
C THR A 406 22.85 36.28 23.37
N ALA A 407 22.28 37.48 23.55
CA ALA A 407 20.83 37.66 23.70
C ALA A 407 20.05 36.95 22.57
N ARG A 408 20.55 37.04 21.33
CA ARG A 408 19.91 36.38 20.20
C ARG A 408 20.01 34.85 20.23
N GLU A 409 21.12 34.32 20.72
CA GLU A 409 21.28 32.87 20.88
C GLU A 409 20.41 32.33 22.02
N LYS A 410 20.17 33.11 23.08
CA LYS A 410 19.23 32.76 24.16
C LYS A 410 17.80 32.61 23.63
N GLU A 411 17.34 33.57 22.83
CA GLU A 411 16.02 33.48 22.18
C GLU A 411 15.90 32.24 21.28
N VAL A 412 16.97 31.91 20.53
CA VAL A 412 17.00 30.69 19.71
C VAL A 412 16.90 29.44 20.60
N VAL A 413 17.67 29.36 21.69
CA VAL A 413 17.64 28.22 22.62
C VAL A 413 16.26 28.06 23.26
N GLU A 414 15.64 29.15 23.72
CA GLU A 414 14.30 29.12 24.31
C GLU A 414 13.28 28.54 23.34
N LEU A 415 13.31 28.98 22.07
CA LEU A 415 12.41 28.45 21.05
C LEU A 415 12.72 26.99 20.68
N VAL A 416 14.00 26.57 20.72
CA VAL A 416 14.40 25.17 20.54
C VAL A 416 13.86 24.28 21.66
N LEU A 417 13.93 24.74 22.91
CA LEU A 417 13.43 24.02 24.09
C LEU A 417 11.91 23.93 24.14
N LYS A 418 11.23 24.94 23.59
CA LYS A 418 9.78 24.88 23.32
C LYS A 418 9.41 23.90 22.18
N GLY A 419 10.38 23.21 21.59
CA GLY A 419 10.18 22.17 20.59
C GLY A 419 10.06 22.66 19.15
N TYR A 420 10.15 23.96 18.89
CA TYR A 420 9.94 24.51 17.55
C TYR A 420 10.95 24.00 16.51
N THR A 421 10.51 23.95 15.25
CA THR A 421 11.36 23.60 14.10
C THR A 421 12.23 24.77 13.67
N ASN A 422 13.32 24.47 12.96
CA ASN A 422 14.18 25.52 12.40
C ASN A 422 13.40 26.51 11.53
N LYS A 423 12.42 26.02 10.75
CA LYS A 423 11.56 26.87 9.93
C LYS A 423 10.71 27.83 10.76
N ILE A 424 10.08 27.34 11.83
CA ILE A 424 9.22 28.16 12.72
C ILE A 424 10.08 29.15 13.52
N ILE A 425 11.24 28.73 14.01
CA ILE A 425 12.17 29.59 14.74
C ILE A 425 12.66 30.71 13.82
N ALA A 426 13.05 30.37 12.58
CA ALA A 426 13.51 31.34 11.59
C ALA A 426 12.41 32.40 11.29
N GLN A 427 11.15 31.96 11.17
CA GLN A 427 10.01 32.86 10.99
C GLN A 427 9.76 33.76 12.20
N LYS A 428 9.72 33.19 13.42
CA LYS A 428 9.50 33.95 14.67
C LYS A 428 10.60 34.99 14.91
N LEU A 429 11.82 34.66 14.50
CA LEU A 429 12.98 35.51 14.61
C LEU A 429 13.21 36.39 13.36
N PHE A 430 12.33 36.35 12.36
CA PHE A 430 12.48 37.11 11.12
C PHE A 430 13.88 36.96 10.46
N ILE A 431 14.43 35.74 10.47
CA ILE A 431 15.72 35.39 9.85
C ILE A 431 15.56 34.25 8.84
N SER A 432 16.56 34.03 7.99
CA SER A 432 16.58 32.86 7.09
C SER A 432 16.91 31.57 7.85
N GLU A 433 16.47 30.41 7.34
CA GLU A 433 16.84 29.10 7.92
C GLU A 433 18.35 28.87 7.91
N ASN A 434 19.08 29.41 6.93
CA ASN A 434 20.54 29.34 6.88
C ASN A 434 21.18 30.16 7.99
N THR A 435 20.66 31.36 8.26
CA THR A 435 21.09 32.20 9.39
C THR A 435 20.84 31.49 10.72
N LEU A 436 19.69 30.83 10.87
CA LEU A 436 19.39 30.05 12.05
C LEU A 436 20.35 28.86 12.23
N LYS A 437 20.69 28.14 11.17
CA LYS A 437 21.68 27.04 11.24
C LYS A 437 23.04 27.53 11.75
N VAL A 438 23.45 28.75 11.39
CA VAL A 438 24.68 29.37 11.91
C VAL A 438 24.57 29.64 13.41
N HIS A 439 23.44 30.21 13.88
CA HIS A 439 23.20 30.40 15.31
C HIS A 439 23.21 29.07 16.08
N LEU A 440 22.51 28.04 15.60
CA LEU A 440 22.48 26.72 16.23
C LEU A 440 23.87 26.09 16.33
N ARG A 441 24.69 26.20 15.28
CA ARG A 441 26.07 25.70 15.29
C ARG A 441 26.92 26.42 16.35
N ASN A 442 26.78 27.73 16.48
CA ASN A 442 27.51 28.52 17.47
C ASN A 442 27.05 28.19 18.89
N ILE A 443 25.74 28.04 19.10
CA ILE A 443 25.13 27.60 20.36
C ILE A 443 25.68 26.24 20.77
N TYR A 444 25.65 25.26 19.87
CA TYR A 444 26.15 23.90 20.11
C TYR A 444 27.64 23.89 20.48
N LYS A 445 28.45 24.68 19.76
CA LYS A 445 29.88 24.84 20.08
C LYS A 445 30.12 25.49 21.44
N LYS A 446 29.32 26.50 21.82
CA LYS A 446 29.46 27.22 23.09
C LYS A 446 29.04 26.39 24.30
N ILE A 447 28.00 25.56 24.14
CA ILE A 447 27.43 24.72 25.20
C ILE A 447 28.11 23.32 25.25
N GLY A 448 28.91 22.97 24.24
CA GLY A 448 29.63 21.70 24.19
C GLY A 448 28.75 20.49 23.83
N VAL A 449 27.67 20.71 23.07
CA VAL A 449 26.77 19.67 22.56
C VAL A 449 26.91 19.54 21.05
N GLY A 450 26.72 18.35 20.48
CA GLY A 450 26.82 18.15 19.03
C GLY A 450 25.51 18.38 18.28
N HIS A 451 24.36 18.32 18.96
CA HIS A 451 23.06 18.14 18.30
C HIS A 451 21.87 18.63 19.13
N LYS A 452 20.75 18.99 18.47
CA LYS A 452 19.47 19.39 19.11
C LYS A 452 19.01 18.42 20.20
N ARG A 453 19.17 17.10 19.97
CA ARG A 453 18.72 16.07 20.92
C ARG A 453 19.51 16.09 22.23
N GLU A 454 20.81 16.34 22.16
CA GLU A 454 21.66 16.45 23.34
C GLU A 454 21.32 17.70 24.14
N LEU A 455 21.12 18.84 23.47
CA LEU A 455 20.68 20.09 24.11
C LEU A 455 19.37 19.89 24.89
N MET A 456 18.36 19.24 24.28
CA MET A 456 17.09 18.96 24.97
C MET A 456 17.26 17.98 26.13
N SER A 457 18.10 16.94 25.97
CA SER A 457 18.35 15.96 27.04
C SER A 457 19.09 16.55 28.25
N MET A 458 19.88 17.61 28.03
CA MET A 458 20.65 18.29 29.09
C MET A 458 19.73 19.09 30.01
N VAL A 459 18.65 19.66 29.46
CA VAL A 459 17.65 20.43 30.21
C VAL A 459 16.65 19.52 30.94
N LEU A 460 16.33 18.35 30.38
CA LEU A 460 15.37 17.40 30.95
C LEU A 460 15.94 16.50 32.07
N LYS A 461 17.23 16.61 32.39
CA LYS A 461 17.93 15.76 33.38
C LYS A 461 18.10 16.39 34.78
N LYS A 462 17.39 17.46 35.11
CA LYS A 462 17.36 18.06 36.46
C LYS A 462 16.11 17.65 37.22
#